data_AF-A0A545VCP5-F1
#
_entry.id   AF-A0A545VCP5-F1
#
_cell.length_a   1.000
_cell.length_b   1.000
_cell.length_c   1.000
_cell.angle_alpha   90.00
_cell.angle_beta   90.00
_cell.angle_gamma   90.00
#
_symmetry.space_group_name_H-M   'P 1'
#
loop_
_entity.id
_entity.type
_entity.pdbx_description
1 polymer ?
#
loop_
_entity_poly.entity_id
_entity_poly.type
_entity_poly.pdbx_seq_one_letter_code
_entity_poly.pdbx_strand_id
1 'polypeptide(L)'
;MANHFAAVAQGIIAQMRISGGSIGVAISFILLQTRVIRELQGEFSQTQLREFYQSPLSVTSFTAAQLIFLRRVYISAFTDIMQVSIGVSGACFLASLFVWQKRPANIQQKLEGMEAYFGVR
;
A
#
# COMPACT_ATOMS: atom_id res chain seq x y z
N MET A 1 15.30 -9.99 30.53
CA MET A 1 15.18 -10.68 29.22
C MET A 1 13.93 -10.33 28.40
N ALA A 2 12.77 -9.98 29.00
CA ALA A 2 11.55 -9.69 28.23
C ALA A 2 11.64 -8.49 27.25
N ASN A 3 12.49 -7.50 27.55
CA ASN A 3 12.67 -6.33 26.67
C ASN A 3 13.32 -6.67 25.32
N HIS A 4 14.14 -7.74 25.24
CA HIS A 4 14.76 -8.16 23.98
C HIS A 4 13.73 -8.72 23.00
N PHE A 5 12.79 -9.54 23.47
CA PHE A 5 11.74 -10.10 22.62
C PHE A 5 10.74 -9.04 22.15
N ALA A 6 10.40 -8.07 23.02
CA ALA A 6 9.56 -6.94 22.64
C ALA A 6 10.23 -6.07 21.57
N ALA A 7 11.52 -5.77 21.72
CA ALA A 7 12.28 -5.00 20.73
C ALA A 7 12.36 -5.72 19.38
N VAL A 8 12.65 -7.02 19.37
CA VAL A 8 12.67 -7.84 18.15
C VAL A 8 11.29 -7.88 17.48
N ALA A 9 10.22 -8.07 18.27
CA ALA A 9 8.85 -8.08 17.74
C ALA A 9 8.47 -6.73 17.11
N GLN A 10 8.82 -5.60 17.75
CA GLN A 10 8.59 -4.27 17.18
C GLN A 10 9.39 -4.05 15.89
N GLY A 11 10.63 -4.54 15.82
CA GLY A 11 11.43 -4.50 14.60
C GLY A 11 10.78 -5.24 13.43
N ILE A 12 10.26 -6.45 13.68
CA ILE A 12 9.56 -7.24 12.66
C ILE A 12 8.28 -6.52 12.20
N ILE A 13 7.49 -5.97 13.12
CA ILE A 13 6.26 -5.22 12.78
C ILE A 13 6.59 -4.00 11.91
N ALA A 14 7.65 -3.26 12.24
CA ALA A 14 8.09 -2.11 11.47
C ALA A 14 8.48 -2.50 10.04
N GLN A 15 9.23 -3.59 9.87
CA GLN A 15 9.61 -4.10 8.54
C GLN A 15 8.38 -4.53 7.72
N MET A 16 7.46 -5.29 8.32
CA MET A 16 6.23 -5.72 7.65
C MET A 16 5.40 -4.54 7.15
N ARG A 17 5.34 -3.43 7.90
CA ARG A 17 4.65 -2.21 7.49
C ARG A 17 5.32 -1.55 6.27
N ILE A 18 6.65 -1.43 6.27
CA ILE A 18 7.40 -0.84 5.15
C ILE A 18 7.24 -1.70 3.88
N SER A 19 7.31 -3.02 4.02
CA SER A 19 7.05 -3.95 2.93
C SER A 19 5.63 -3.82 2.38
N GLY A 20 4.62 -3.73 3.25
CA GLY A 20 3.23 -3.51 2.85
C GLY A 20 3.03 -2.23 2.04
N GLY A 21 3.68 -1.13 2.42
CA GLY A 21 3.65 0.12 1.66
C GLY A 21 4.22 -0.03 0.25
N SER A 22 5.36 -0.72 0.13
CA SER A 22 6.01 -0.98 -1.17
C SER A 22 5.16 -1.87 -2.08
N ILE A 23 4.54 -2.92 -1.52
CA ILE A 23 3.61 -3.81 -2.25
C ILE A 23 2.39 -3.03 -2.74
N GLY A 24 1.82 -2.16 -1.89
CA GLY A 24 0.68 -1.33 -2.26
C GLY A 24 0.97 -0.40 -3.45
N VAL A 25 2.14 0.24 -3.45
CA VAL A 25 2.59 1.08 -4.57
C VAL A 25 2.78 0.24 -5.84
N ALA A 26 3.43 -0.92 -5.74
CA ALA A 26 3.63 -1.80 -6.88
C ALA A 26 2.30 -2.27 -7.51
N ILE A 27 1.34 -2.69 -6.69
CA ILE A 27 -0.01 -3.08 -7.16
C ILE A 27 -0.70 -1.89 -7.84
N SER A 28 -0.64 -0.71 -7.24
CA SER A 28 -1.24 0.50 -7.80
C SER A 28 -0.64 0.84 -9.16
N PHE A 29 0.69 0.72 -9.31
CA PHE A 29 1.38 0.95 -10.57
C PHE A 29 1.01 -0.07 -11.65
N ILE A 30 0.93 -1.36 -11.28
CA ILE A 30 0.52 -2.42 -12.21
C ILE A 30 -0.92 -2.20 -12.70
N LEU A 31 -1.83 -1.85 -11.80
CA LEU A 31 -3.23 -1.55 -12.14
C LEU A 31 -3.33 -0.35 -13.09
N LEU A 32 -2.63 0.74 -12.76
CA LEU A 32 -2.57 1.94 -13.59
C LEU A 32 -2.05 1.59 -14.98
N GLN A 33 -0.88 0.95 -15.07
CA GLN A 33 -0.26 0.64 -16.34
C GLN A 33 -1.13 -0.30 -17.18
N THR A 34 -1.76 -1.30 -16.56
CA THR A 34 -2.64 -2.24 -17.26
C THR A 34 -3.88 -1.54 -17.82
N ARG A 35 -4.52 -0.65 -17.05
CA ARG A 35 -5.68 0.12 -17.50
C ARG A 35 -5.31 1.09 -18.61
N VAL A 36 -4.25 1.86 -18.40
CA VAL A 36 -3.75 2.87 -19.33
C VAL A 36 -3.37 2.22 -20.67
N ILE A 37 -2.61 1.11 -20.68
CA ILE A 37 -2.28 0.40 -21.92
C ILE A 37 -3.54 -0.12 -22.63
N ARG A 38 -4.47 -0.77 -21.90
CA ARG A 38 -5.67 -1.37 -22.51
C ARG A 38 -6.59 -0.31 -23.13
N GLU A 39 -6.80 0.81 -22.45
CA GLU A 39 -7.73 1.86 -22.86
C GLU A 39 -7.13 2.76 -23.96
N LEU A 40 -5.81 2.93 -23.99
CA LEU A 40 -5.12 3.80 -24.96
C LEU A 40 -4.74 3.10 -26.27
N GLN A 41 -4.80 1.76 -26.33
CA GLN A 41 -4.45 0.96 -27.51
C GLN A 41 -5.25 1.30 -28.78
N GLY A 42 -6.40 1.98 -28.66
CA GLY A 42 -7.24 2.38 -29.81
C GLY A 42 -7.04 3.81 -30.32
N GLU A 43 -6.61 4.74 -29.48
CA GLU A 43 -6.61 6.19 -29.77
C GLU A 43 -5.20 6.80 -29.84
N PHE A 44 -4.19 6.09 -29.33
CA PHE A 44 -2.81 6.56 -29.31
C PHE A 44 -1.86 5.55 -29.94
N SER A 45 -0.91 6.05 -30.73
CA SER A 45 0.23 5.23 -31.17
C SER A 45 1.13 4.90 -29.97
N GLN A 46 1.61 3.65 -29.90
CA GLN A 46 2.56 3.18 -28.89
C GLN A 46 3.83 4.06 -28.78
N THR A 47 4.23 4.70 -29.88
CA THR A 47 5.35 5.66 -29.90
C THR A 47 5.03 6.97 -29.20
N GLN A 48 3.83 7.52 -29.39
CA GLN A 48 3.38 8.75 -28.71
C GLN A 48 3.27 8.57 -27.19
N LEU A 49 2.75 7.42 -26.72
CA LEU A 49 2.75 7.13 -25.29
C LEU A 49 4.16 6.99 -24.74
N ARG A 50 5.08 6.34 -25.48
CA ARG A 50 6.46 6.13 -25.03
C ARG A 50 7.21 7.44 -24.88
N GLU A 51 7.05 8.36 -25.84
CA GLU A 51 7.62 9.71 -25.76
C GLU A 51 7.01 10.50 -24.60
N PHE A 52 5.71 10.35 -24.35
CA PHE A 52 5.05 10.93 -23.17
C PHE A 52 5.59 10.41 -21.85
N TYR A 53 5.81 9.09 -21.73
CA TYR A 53 6.39 8.49 -20.53
C TYR A 53 7.86 8.92 -20.30
N GLN A 54 8.60 9.23 -21.36
CA GLN A 54 10.00 9.66 -21.28
C GLN A 54 10.13 11.17 -21.04
N SER A 55 9.24 11.97 -21.62
CA SER A 55 9.28 13.43 -21.55
C SER A 55 7.86 14.01 -21.49
N PRO A 56 7.47 14.62 -20.36
CA PRO A 56 6.19 15.31 -20.23
C PRO A 56 6.01 16.50 -21.19
N LEU A 57 7.08 16.96 -21.85
CA LEU A 57 7.03 18.08 -22.81
C LEU A 57 6.48 17.66 -24.19
N SER A 58 6.49 16.35 -24.49
CA SER A 58 5.93 15.79 -25.74
C SER A 58 4.40 15.90 -25.83
N VAL A 59 3.73 16.28 -24.73
CA VAL A 59 2.29 16.54 -24.69
C VAL A 59 1.88 17.68 -25.62
N THR A 60 2.82 18.58 -25.96
CA THR A 60 2.60 19.64 -26.96
C THR A 60 2.27 19.08 -28.35
N SER A 61 2.63 17.83 -28.63
CA SER A 61 2.31 17.11 -29.86
C SER A 61 0.92 16.46 -29.85
N PHE A 62 0.20 16.49 -28.73
CA PHE A 62 -1.13 15.89 -28.60
C PHE A 62 -2.23 16.90 -28.93
N THR A 63 -3.29 16.40 -29.54
CA THR A 63 -4.51 17.20 -29.75
C THR A 63 -5.24 17.44 -28.42
N ALA A 64 -6.05 18.49 -28.35
CA ALA A 64 -6.86 18.77 -27.17
C ALA A 64 -7.81 17.60 -26.82
N ALA A 65 -8.33 16.90 -27.82
CA ALA A 65 -9.17 15.72 -27.64
C ALA A 65 -8.41 14.55 -27.01
N GLN A 66 -7.19 14.27 -27.48
CA GLN A 66 -6.30 13.25 -26.92
C GLN A 66 -5.94 13.53 -25.46
N LEU A 67 -5.63 14.79 -25.13
CA LEU A 67 -5.36 15.22 -23.76
C LEU A 67 -6.54 14.99 -22.81
N ILE A 68 -7.76 15.31 -23.27
CA ILE A 68 -8.99 15.07 -22.49
C ILE A 68 -9.23 13.57 -22.30
N PHE A 69 -9.01 12.77 -23.34
CA PHE A 69 -9.16 11.31 -23.27
C PHE A 69 -8.16 10.69 -22.30
N LEU A 70 -6.87 11.04 -22.43
CA LEU A 70 -5.80 10.58 -21.53
C LEU A 70 -6.13 10.92 -20.07
N ARG A 71 -6.55 12.16 -19.81
CA ARG A 71 -6.96 12.58 -18.47
C ARG A 71 -8.12 11.74 -17.94
N ARG A 72 -9.14 11.47 -18.75
CA ARG A 72 -10.29 10.63 -18.36
C ARG A 72 -9.87 9.21 -18.01
N VAL A 73 -9.03 8.59 -18.85
CA VAL A 73 -8.50 7.23 -18.62
C VAL A 73 -7.71 7.18 -17.31
N TYR A 74 -6.83 8.16 -17.06
CA TYR A 74 -6.06 8.23 -15.82
C TYR A 74 -6.95 8.40 -14.58
N ILE A 75 -7.96 9.28 -14.63
CA ILE A 75 -8.92 9.48 -13.53
C ILE A 75 -9.69 8.19 -13.25
N SER A 76 -10.12 7.50 -14.31
CA SER A 76 -10.84 6.22 -14.18
C SER A 76 -9.95 5.16 -13.53
N ALA A 77 -8.71 5.00 -14.02
CA ALA A 77 -7.75 4.05 -13.45
C ALA A 77 -7.42 4.35 -11.99
N PHE A 78 -7.31 5.63 -11.62
CA PHE A 78 -7.07 6.03 -10.23
C PHE A 78 -8.27 5.72 -9.33
N THR A 79 -9.49 5.87 -9.86
CA THR A 79 -10.71 5.50 -9.14
C THR A 79 -10.72 4.01 -8.80
N ASP A 80 -10.33 3.15 -9.75
CA ASP A 80 -10.21 1.71 -9.52
C ASP A 80 -9.16 1.38 -8.45
N ILE A 81 -7.99 2.05 -8.49
CA ILE A 81 -6.95 1.89 -7.47
C ILE A 81 -7.49 2.26 -6.09
N MET A 82 -8.27 3.34 -6.00
CA MET A 82 -8.87 3.78 -4.75
C MET A 82 -9.91 2.77 -4.23
N GLN A 83 -10.70 2.16 -5.11
CA GLN A 83 -11.62 1.09 -4.73
C GLN A 83 -10.89 -0.14 -4.18
N VAL A 84 -9.79 -0.55 -4.82
CA VAL A 84 -8.94 -1.65 -4.32
C VAL A 84 -8.35 -1.29 -2.96
N SER A 85 -7.88 -0.05 -2.77
CA SER A 85 -7.36 0.44 -1.48
C SER A 85 -8.42 0.41 -0.36
N ILE A 86 -9.68 0.73 -0.68
CA ILE A 86 -10.80 0.59 0.26
C ILE A 86 -11.00 -0.89 0.63
N GLY A 87 -10.94 -1.80 -0.33
CA GLY A 87 -11.01 -3.25 -0.08
C GLY A 87 -9.89 -3.74 0.85
N VAL A 88 -8.65 -3.31 0.62
CA VAL A 88 -7.48 -3.65 1.46
C VAL A 88 -7.64 -3.07 2.86
N SER A 89 -8.11 -1.83 2.97
CA SER A 89 -8.44 -1.17 4.24
C SER A 89 -9.49 -1.96 5.03
N GLY A 90 -10.54 -2.44 4.35
CA GLY A 90 -11.56 -3.30 4.95
C GLY A 90 -11.00 -4.63 5.46
N ALA A 91 -10.15 -5.30 4.67
CA ALA A 91 -9.47 -6.53 5.09
C ALA A 91 -8.56 -6.30 6.31
N CYS A 92 -7.84 -5.17 6.36
CA CYS A 92 -7.02 -4.79 7.50
C CYS A 92 -7.85 -4.54 8.76
N PHE A 93 -9.02 -3.92 8.62
CA PHE A 93 -9.97 -3.74 9.72
C PHE A 93 -10.46 -5.09 10.26
N LEU A 94 -10.85 -6.01 9.38
CA LEU A 94 -11.26 -7.36 9.79
C LEU A 94 -10.11 -8.11 10.49
N ALA A 95 -8.90 -8.06 9.95
CA ALA A 95 -7.73 -8.66 10.58
C ALA A 95 -7.48 -8.08 11.98
N SER A 96 -7.69 -6.77 12.15
CA SER A 96 -7.57 -6.10 13.44
C SER A 96 -8.61 -6.59 14.46
N LEU A 97 -9.82 -6.92 14.01
CA LEU A 97 -10.85 -7.54 14.87
C LEU A 97 -10.45 -8.95 15.33
N PHE A 98 -9.80 -9.75 14.48
CA PHE A 98 -9.30 -11.08 14.86
C PHE A 98 -8.12 -11.01 15.84
N VAL A 99 -7.28 -9.98 15.72
CA VAL A 99 -6.14 -9.73 16.63
C VAL A 99 -6.59 -9.04 17.93
N TRP A 100 -7.83 -8.55 17.99
CA TRP A 100 -8.37 -7.84 19.16
C TRP A 100 -8.43 -8.74 20.40
N GLN A 101 -7.39 -8.66 21.24
CA GLN A 101 -7.39 -9.31 22.54
C GLN A 101 -8.21 -8.52 23.55
N LYS A 102 -9.33 -9.10 23.98
CA LYS A 102 -10.26 -8.54 24.97
C LYS A 102 -9.67 -8.45 26.39
N ARG A 103 -8.53 -9.10 26.67
CA ARG A 103 -7.81 -9.07 27.96
C ARG A 103 -6.32 -8.87 27.73
N PRO A 104 -5.82 -7.62 27.59
CA PRO A 104 -4.39 -7.37 27.61
C PRO A 104 -3.84 -7.76 28.99
N ALA A 105 -2.82 -8.62 29.03
CA ALA A 105 -2.11 -8.91 30.28
C ALA A 105 -1.55 -7.59 30.82
N ASN A 106 -1.95 -7.22 32.03
CA ASN A 106 -1.53 -5.98 32.64
C ASN A 106 0.01 -5.97 32.73
N ILE A 107 0.65 -4.85 32.41
CA ILE A 107 2.12 -4.75 32.41
C ILE A 107 2.68 -5.16 33.79
N GLN A 108 1.93 -4.85 34.86
CA GLN A 108 2.24 -5.27 36.22
C GLN A 108 2.20 -6.80 36.42
N GLN A 109 1.23 -7.51 35.85
CA GLN A 109 1.18 -8.99 35.93
C GLN A 109 2.32 -9.65 35.16
N LYS A 110 2.77 -9.04 34.06
CA LYS A 110 3.97 -9.50 33.34
C LYS A 110 5.25 -9.22 34.13
N LEU A 111 5.31 -8.10 34.85
CA LEU A 111 6.44 -7.78 35.74
C LEU A 111 6.48 -8.72 36.96
N GLU A 112 5.37 -8.94 37.65
CA GLU A 112 5.29 -9.85 38.80
C GLU A 112 5.65 -11.29 38.41
N GLY A 113 5.18 -11.75 37.24
CA GLY A 113 5.58 -13.06 36.71
C GLY A 113 7.07 -13.15 36.36
N MET A 114 7.70 -12.03 35.98
CA MET A 114 9.14 -11.97 35.73
C MET A 114 9.96 -11.88 37.02
N GLU A 115 9.49 -11.15 38.02
CA GLU A 115 10.13 -11.03 39.35
C GLU A 115 10.09 -12.38 40.08
N ALA A 116 8.96 -13.08 40.03
CA ALA A 116 8.84 -14.45 40.55
C ALA A 116 9.75 -15.46 39.83
N TYR A 117 9.99 -15.28 38.53
CA TYR A 117 10.87 -16.15 37.74
C TYR A 117 12.37 -15.85 37.97
N PHE A 118 12.73 -14.60 38.24
CA PHE A 118 14.12 -14.18 38.49
C PHE A 118 14.53 -14.21 39.97
N GLY A 119 13.60 -14.53 40.89
CA GLY A 119 13.93 -14.71 42.32
C GLY A 119 14.49 -13.45 42.98
N VAL A 120 14.10 -12.26 42.52
CA VAL A 120 14.48 -11.00 43.14
C VAL A 120 13.40 -10.65 44.15
N ARG A 121 13.72 -10.81 45.44
CA ARG A 121 12.92 -10.33 46.55
C ARG A 121 13.81 -9.50 47.46
#